data_AF-A0A7V5V5C2-F1
#
_entry.id   AF-A0A7V5V5C2-F1
#
_cell.length_a   1.000
_cell.length_b   1.000
_cell.length_c   1.000
_cell.angle_alpha   90.00
_cell.angle_beta   90.00
_cell.angle_gamma   90.00
#
_symmetry.space_group_name_H-M   'P 1'
#
loop_
_entity.id
_entity.type
_entity.pdbx_description
1 polymer ?
#
loop_
_entity_poly.entity_id
_entity_poly.type
_entity_poly.pdbx_seq_one_letter_code
_entity_poly.pdbx_strand_id
1 'polypeptide(L)'
;MILVENSGEHSSVKTVSGQNFVLTNVETIPGRSIVEHFGLVSGSTIRAKHIGRDLMASLKNLVGGELKGYTQLLSESRDQATRRMVRQAVDLGANAVINVRFSTSSVAQGAAELYAYGTAVRVE
;
A
#
# COMPACT_ATOMS: atom_id res chain seq x y z
N MET A 1 -1.54 -1.64 -19.12
CA MET A 1 -1.59 -0.74 -17.94
C MET A 1 -2.46 -1.43 -16.90
N ILE A 2 -1.90 -1.87 -15.77
CA ILE A 2 -2.69 -2.53 -14.70
C ILE A 2 -3.43 -1.44 -13.93
N LEU A 3 -4.77 -1.47 -13.98
CA LEU A 3 -5.63 -0.58 -13.19
C LEU A 3 -5.94 -1.28 -11.87
N VAL A 4 -5.60 -0.62 -10.75
CA VAL A 4 -5.94 -1.07 -9.40
C VAL A 4 -7.01 -0.12 -8.87
N GLU A 5 -8.25 -0.57 -8.85
CA GLU A 5 -9.41 0.20 -8.41
C GLU A 5 -9.87 -0.26 -7.03
N ASN A 6 -10.31 0.69 -6.21
CA ASN A 6 -10.73 0.41 -4.84
C ASN A 6 -12.22 0.02 -4.83
N SER A 7 -12.55 -1.21 -4.45
CA SER A 7 -13.95 -1.67 -4.33
C SER A 7 -14.67 -1.18 -3.05
N GLY A 8 -14.30 0.00 -2.52
CA GLY A 8 -14.85 0.61 -1.30
C GLY A 8 -13.83 0.76 -0.16
N GLU A 9 -14.05 1.72 0.76
CA GLU A 9 -13.13 2.11 1.84
C GLU A 9 -12.83 1.00 2.88
N HIS A 10 -13.59 -0.10 2.89
CA HIS A 10 -13.46 -1.18 3.86
C HIS A 10 -13.29 -2.58 3.25
N SER A 11 -13.11 -2.69 1.93
CA SER A 11 -12.90 -3.98 1.28
C SER A 11 -11.41 -4.34 1.27
N SER A 12 -11.06 -5.51 1.84
CA SER A 12 -9.77 -6.18 1.65
C SER A 12 -9.57 -6.70 0.22
N VAL A 13 -10.58 -6.56 -0.64
CA VAL A 13 -10.51 -6.86 -2.06
C VAL A 13 -10.24 -5.56 -2.82
N LYS A 14 -9.32 -5.61 -3.77
CA LYS A 14 -9.10 -4.59 -4.79
C LYS A 14 -9.38 -5.19 -6.15
N THR A 15 -9.93 -4.43 -7.08
CA THR A 15 -10.08 -4.89 -8.46
C THR A 15 -8.79 -4.58 -9.20
N VAL A 16 -8.14 -5.62 -9.72
CA VAL A 16 -6.90 -5.49 -10.50
C VAL A 16 -7.13 -6.11 -11.86
N SER A 17 -7.07 -5.30 -12.93
CA SER A 17 -7.35 -5.75 -14.30
C SER A 17 -8.71 -6.46 -14.47
N GLY A 18 -9.73 -6.01 -13.72
CA GLY A 18 -11.09 -6.59 -13.75
C GLY A 18 -11.27 -7.85 -12.92
N GLN A 19 -10.27 -8.28 -12.14
CA GLN A 19 -10.34 -9.45 -11.27
C GLN A 19 -10.22 -9.06 -9.79
N ASN A 20 -10.88 -9.83 -8.92
CA ASN A 20 -10.80 -9.66 -7.47
C ASN A 20 -9.41 -10.07 -6.96
N PHE A 21 -8.62 -9.10 -6.51
CA PHE A 21 -7.30 -9.29 -5.91
C PHE A 21 -7.38 -9.05 -4.40
N VAL A 22 -6.95 -10.01 -3.59
CA VAL A 22 -7.08 -9.92 -2.12
C VAL A 22 -5.81 -9.38 -1.49
N LEU A 23 -5.95 -8.40 -0.58
CA LEU A 23 -4.90 -7.93 0.30
C LEU A 23 -5.32 -8.15 1.75
N THR A 24 -4.48 -8.80 2.54
CA THR A 24 -4.77 -9.03 3.95
C THR A 24 -3.52 -8.93 4.82
N ASN A 25 -3.70 -8.48 6.06
CA ASN A 25 -2.65 -8.45 7.07
C ASN A 25 -2.56 -9.75 7.90
N VAL A 26 -3.42 -10.74 7.64
CA VAL A 26 -3.31 -12.09 8.23
C VAL A 26 -2.64 -13.06 7.26
N GLU A 27 -2.23 -14.22 7.77
CA GLU A 27 -1.46 -15.23 7.01
C GLU A 27 -2.34 -16.14 6.14
N THR A 28 -3.65 -16.19 6.39
CA THR A 28 -4.60 -17.03 5.64
C THR A 28 -5.86 -16.26 5.30
N ILE A 29 -6.58 -16.70 4.27
CA ILE A 29 -7.87 -16.13 3.87
C ILE A 29 -8.95 -17.14 4.27
N PRO A 30 -9.84 -16.83 5.23
CA PRO A 30 -10.90 -17.74 5.63
C PRO A 30 -11.73 -18.22 4.43
N GLY A 31 -11.96 -19.54 4.36
CA GLY A 31 -12.71 -20.17 3.28
C GLY A 31 -11.98 -20.30 1.95
N ARG A 32 -10.67 -20.00 1.91
CA ARG A 32 -9.82 -20.23 0.73
C ARG A 32 -8.56 -21.01 1.07
N SER A 33 -8.05 -21.77 0.10
CA SER A 33 -6.80 -22.52 0.23
C SER A 33 -5.70 -21.85 -0.58
N ILE A 34 -4.47 -21.81 -0.05
CA ILE A 34 -3.29 -21.39 -0.81
C ILE A 34 -2.85 -22.57 -1.67
N VAL A 35 -2.90 -22.38 -3.00
CA VAL A 35 -2.52 -23.41 -3.98
C VAL A 35 -1.14 -23.19 -4.57
N GLU A 36 -0.64 -21.94 -4.56
CA GLU A 36 0.73 -21.60 -4.95
C GLU A 36 1.31 -20.45 -4.13
N HIS A 37 2.63 -20.48 -3.95
CA HIS A 37 3.40 -19.47 -3.23
C HIS A 37 4.48 -18.87 -4.14
N PHE A 38 4.42 -17.57 -4.38
CA PHE A 38 5.32 -16.83 -5.27
C PHE A 38 6.43 -16.07 -4.53
N GLY A 39 6.43 -16.08 -3.20
CA GLY A 39 7.46 -15.44 -2.38
C GLY A 39 7.14 -14.00 -1.99
N LEU A 40 8.18 -13.31 -1.49
CA LEU A 40 8.09 -11.94 -1.01
C LEU A 40 7.84 -10.98 -2.18
N VAL A 41 6.84 -10.12 -2.00
CA VAL A 41 6.60 -8.96 -2.87
C VAL A 41 6.63 -7.68 -2.07
N SER A 42 7.00 -6.58 -2.71
CA SER A 42 7.12 -5.30 -2.06
C SER A 42 6.99 -4.11 -3.00
N GLY A 43 6.80 -2.94 -2.41
CA GLY A 43 6.75 -1.67 -3.10
C GLY A 43 7.07 -0.55 -2.13
N SER A 44 7.85 0.43 -2.57
CA SER A 44 8.20 1.58 -1.73
C SER A 44 7.92 2.90 -2.41
N THR A 45 7.91 3.98 -1.63
CA THR A 45 7.94 5.35 -2.15
C THR A 45 8.69 6.25 -1.17
N ILE A 46 9.44 7.22 -1.69
CA ILE A 46 10.19 8.19 -0.87
C ILE A 46 9.48 9.54 -0.93
N ARG A 47 9.30 10.20 0.22
CA ARG A 47 8.74 11.55 0.33
C ARG A 47 9.75 12.51 0.93
N ALA A 48 9.94 13.65 0.28
CA ALA A 48 10.85 14.70 0.71
C ALA A 48 10.18 15.72 1.64
N LYS A 49 10.96 16.34 2.52
CA LYS A 49 10.55 17.37 3.48
C LYS A 49 9.99 18.62 2.80
N HIS A 50 10.41 18.92 1.57
CA HIS A 50 9.86 20.02 0.79
C HIS A 50 8.38 19.83 0.47
N ILE A 51 7.96 18.60 0.15
CA ILE A 51 6.52 18.25 0.02
C ILE A 51 5.80 18.48 1.35
N GLY A 52 6.42 18.11 2.47
CA GLY A 52 5.88 18.40 3.81
C GLY A 52 5.78 19.90 4.14
N ARG A 53 6.71 20.72 3.65
CA ARG A 53 6.73 22.18 3.85
C ARG A 53 5.58 22.86 3.11
N ASP A 54 5.32 22.45 1.87
CA ASP A 54 4.20 22.95 1.07
C ASP A 54 2.86 22.59 1.72
N LEU A 55 2.75 21.37 2.25
CA LEU A 55 1.60 20.95 3.06
C LEU A 55 1.48 21.78 4.35
N MET A 56 2.58 22.05 5.06
CA MET A 56 2.58 22.95 6.23
C MET A 56 2.09 24.36 5.93
N ALA A 57 2.40 24.91 4.76
CA ALA A 57 1.90 26.23 4.34
C ALA A 57 0.37 26.26 4.19
N SER A 58 -0.25 25.12 3.86
CA SER A 58 -1.71 24.92 3.80
C SER A 58 -2.35 24.62 5.17
N LEU A 59 -1.55 24.30 6.19
CA LEU A 59 -1.99 23.87 7.52
C LEU A 59 -2.07 25.01 8.55
N LYS A 60 -1.98 26.28 8.12
CA LYS A 60 -1.97 27.48 8.98
C LYS A 60 -3.18 27.62 9.94
N ASN A 61 -4.20 26.75 9.86
CA ASN A 61 -5.43 26.83 10.65
C ASN A 61 -5.59 25.72 11.72
N LEU A 62 -4.54 24.98 12.08
CA LEU A 62 -4.65 23.83 13.00
C LEU A 62 -4.14 24.13 14.42
N VAL A 63 -5.06 24.53 15.30
CA VAL A 63 -4.88 24.40 16.75
C VAL A 63 -5.65 23.16 17.21
N GLY A 64 -4.91 22.14 17.65
CA GLY A 64 -5.45 20.98 18.40
C GLY A 64 -6.00 19.78 17.61
N GLY A 65 -5.92 19.76 16.27
CA GLY A 65 -6.50 18.70 15.43
C GLY A 65 -5.50 17.92 14.55
N GLU A 66 -6.04 17.06 13.68
CA GLU A 66 -5.29 16.26 12.71
C GLU A 66 -4.61 17.12 11.62
N LEU A 67 -3.34 16.84 11.35
CA LEU A 67 -2.57 17.48 10.28
C LEU A 67 -2.99 16.96 8.89
N LYS A 68 -4.15 17.40 8.39
CA LYS A 68 -4.80 16.89 7.16
C LYS A 68 -3.87 16.71 5.96
N GLY A 69 -2.97 17.66 5.72
CA GLY A 69 -2.00 17.59 4.62
C GLY A 69 -1.00 16.45 4.79
N TYR A 70 -0.51 16.23 6.01
CA TYR A 70 0.35 15.09 6.31
C TYR A 70 -0.43 13.77 6.27
N THR A 71 -1.66 13.74 6.76
CA THR A 71 -2.54 12.56 6.64
C THR A 71 -2.75 12.18 5.18
N GLN A 72 -3.08 13.16 4.33
CA GLN A 72 -3.26 12.95 2.91
C GLN A 72 -1.97 12.43 2.27
N LEU A 73 -0.83 13.05 2.55
CA LEU A 73 0.48 12.61 2.05
C LEU A 73 0.78 11.16 2.44
N LEU A 74 0.51 10.78 3.69
CA LEU A 74 0.70 9.40 4.16
C LEU A 74 -0.24 8.43 3.46
N SER A 75 -1.49 8.83 3.21
CA SER A 75 -2.46 8.01 2.47
C SER A 75 -1.99 7.77 1.03
N GLU A 76 -1.66 8.83 0.31
CA GLU A 76 -1.17 8.74 -1.08
C GLU A 76 0.12 7.93 -1.17
N SER A 77 1.00 8.04 -0.17
CA SER A 77 2.21 7.24 -0.08
C SER A 77 1.89 5.75 0.12
N ARG A 78 0.96 5.42 1.03
CA ARG A 78 0.49 4.05 1.27
C ARG A 78 -0.10 3.44 0.01
N ASP A 79 -0.92 4.20 -0.69
CA ASP A 79 -1.54 3.73 -1.93
C ASP A 79 -0.49 3.48 -3.01
N GLN A 80 0.50 4.38 -3.17
CA GLN A 80 1.55 4.20 -4.15
C GLN A 80 2.44 2.99 -3.86
N ALA A 81 2.88 2.82 -2.61
CA ALA A 81 3.68 1.66 -2.19
C ALA A 81 2.88 0.35 -2.38
N THR A 82 1.61 0.34 -1.97
CA THR A 82 0.72 -0.81 -2.12
C THR A 82 0.50 -1.17 -3.59
N ARG A 83 0.26 -0.19 -4.47
CA ARG A 83 0.09 -0.44 -5.92
C ARG A 83 1.34 -1.07 -6.54
N ARG A 84 2.54 -0.65 -6.11
CA ARG A 84 3.81 -1.23 -6.59
C ARG A 84 3.97 -2.69 -6.13
N MET A 85 3.66 -2.98 -4.87
CA MET A 85 3.65 -4.35 -4.33
C MET A 85 2.64 -5.25 -5.04
N VAL A 86 1.40 -4.77 -5.23
CA VAL A 86 0.36 -5.49 -5.97
C VAL A 86 0.80 -5.76 -7.40
N ARG A 87 1.38 -4.77 -8.08
CA ARG A 87 1.87 -4.95 -9.44
C ARG A 87 2.92 -6.06 -9.52
N GLN A 88 3.88 -6.08 -8.60
CA GLN A 88 4.87 -7.16 -8.56
C GLN A 88 4.20 -8.53 -8.36
N ALA A 89 3.20 -8.63 -7.48
CA ALA A 89 2.46 -9.87 -7.26
C ALA A 89 1.68 -10.34 -8.50
N VAL A 90 1.05 -9.40 -9.21
CA VAL A 90 0.34 -9.67 -10.48
C VAL A 90 1.31 -10.15 -11.56
N ASP A 91 2.48 -9.52 -11.66
CA ASP A 91 3.52 -9.89 -12.63
C ASP A 91 4.06 -11.32 -12.35
N LEU A 92 3.91 -11.83 -11.12
CA LEU A 92 4.22 -13.21 -10.73
C LEU A 92 3.06 -14.20 -10.92
N GLY A 93 1.86 -13.74 -11.30
CA GLY A 93 0.66 -14.58 -11.45
C GLY A 93 -0.13 -14.81 -10.16
N ALA A 94 0.13 -14.04 -9.11
CA ALA A 94 -0.63 -14.09 -7.86
C ALA A 94 -2.01 -13.45 -8.00
N ASN A 95 -2.97 -13.91 -7.19
CA ASN A 95 -4.28 -13.28 -7.03
C ASN A 95 -4.51 -12.72 -5.61
N ALA A 96 -3.53 -12.88 -4.73
CA ALA A 96 -3.56 -12.29 -3.39
C ALA A 96 -2.15 -11.97 -2.88
N VAL A 97 -2.08 -10.99 -1.98
CA VAL A 97 -0.93 -10.80 -1.07
C VAL A 97 -1.43 -10.92 0.37
N ILE A 98 -0.88 -11.90 1.07
CA ILE A 98 -1.16 -12.16 2.49
C ILE A 98 -0.06 -11.56 3.36
N ASN A 99 -0.32 -11.47 4.66
CA ASN A 99 0.63 -10.97 5.66
C ASN A 99 1.21 -9.59 5.29
N VAL A 100 0.39 -8.71 4.73
CA VAL A 100 0.81 -7.35 4.32
C VAL A 100 1.26 -6.55 5.54
N ARG A 101 2.39 -5.88 5.40
CA ARG A 101 3.00 -5.00 6.41
C ARG A 101 3.44 -3.69 5.77
N PHE A 102 3.41 -2.65 6.57
CA PHE A 102 3.95 -1.34 6.22
C PHE A 102 5.07 -0.98 7.19
N SER A 103 6.14 -0.40 6.65
CA SER A 103 7.25 0.13 7.42
C SER A 103 7.63 1.52 6.91
N THR A 104 8.15 2.35 7.80
CA THR A 104 8.70 3.66 7.46
C THR A 104 10.14 3.77 7.95
N SER A 105 11.00 4.38 7.15
CA SER A 105 12.40 4.60 7.50
C SER A 105 12.86 5.97 7.01
N SER A 106 13.77 6.60 7.74
CA SER A 106 14.48 7.77 7.25
C SER A 106 15.57 7.31 6.29
N VAL A 107 15.53 7.74 5.04
CA VAL A 107 16.51 7.34 4.01
C VAL A 107 17.55 8.42 3.74
N ALA A 108 17.22 9.68 4.02
CA ALA A 108 18.15 10.81 3.96
C ALA A 108 17.64 11.94 4.88
N GLN A 109 18.47 12.97 5.09
CA GLN A 109 18.03 14.14 5.84
C GLN A 109 16.81 14.77 5.15
N GLY A 110 15.67 14.74 5.83
CA GLY A 110 14.42 15.25 5.28
C GLY A 110 13.82 14.37 4.17
N ALA A 111 14.13 13.08 4.11
CA ALA A 111 13.42 12.15 3.23
C ALA A 111 13.11 10.85 3.98
N ALA A 112 11.86 10.40 3.87
CA ALA A 112 11.41 9.15 4.47
C ALA A 112 10.86 8.22 3.40
N GLU A 113 11.21 6.94 3.49
CA GLU A 113 10.59 5.87 2.75
C GLU A 113 9.35 5.38 3.47
N LEU A 114 8.32 5.10 2.69
CA LEU A 114 7.24 4.20 3.06
C LEU A 114 7.37 2.92 2.24
N TYR A 115 7.48 1.79 2.93
CA TYR A 115 7.65 0.46 2.38
C TYR A 115 6.42 -0.40 2.68
N ALA A 116 5.89 -1.07 1.66
CA ALA A 116 4.84 -2.07 1.78
C ALA A 116 5.39 -3.42 1.32
N TYR A 117 5.15 -4.49 2.08
CA TYR A 117 5.61 -5.83 1.72
C TYR A 117 4.65 -6.91 2.24
N GLY A 118 4.72 -8.09 1.63
CA GLY A 118 3.92 -9.26 2.02
C GLY A 118 4.28 -10.48 1.17
N THR A 119 3.47 -11.53 1.27
CA THR A 119 3.70 -12.78 0.53
C THR A 119 2.68 -12.92 -0.59
N ALA A 120 3.15 -13.03 -1.83
CA ALA A 120 2.32 -13.27 -3.00
C ALA A 120 1.92 -14.74 -3.10
N VAL A 121 0.63 -14.99 -3.26
CA VAL A 121 0.05 -16.35 -3.32
C VAL A 121 -1.06 -16.43 -4.38
N ARG A 122 -1.35 -17.65 -4.84
CA ARG A 122 -2.61 -17.97 -5.50
C ARG A 122 -3.51 -18.69 -4.51
N VAL A 123 -4.73 -18.20 -4.35
CA VAL A 123 -5.77 -18.81 -3.53
C VAL A 123 -7.00 -19.20 -4.34
N GLU A 124 -7.67 -20.26 -3.91
CA GLU A 124 -8.94 -20.78 -4.44
C GLU A 124 -9.98 -20.88 -3.33
#